data_AF-A0A2V8TI68-F1
#
_entry.id   AF-A0A2V8TI68-F1
#
_cell.length_a   1.000
_cell.length_b   1.000
_cell.length_c   1.000
_cell.angle_alpha   90.00
_cell.angle_beta   90.00
_cell.angle_gamma   90.00
#
_symmetry.space_group_name_H-M   'P 1'
#
loop_
_entity.id
_entity.type
_entity.pdbx_description
1 polymer ?
#
loop_
_entity_poly.entity_id
_entity_poly.type
_entity_poly.pdbx_seq_one_letter_code
_entity_poly.pdbx_strand_id
1 'polypeptide(L)'
;MVQRVKVEIKGKDEFWGRAFHVEWEDQFPDRKLTADGEDRFLARSEWLDDLERVANETFCRVMRAPENPRRREWMSSILAGRGRS
;
A
#
# COMPACT_ATOMS: atom_id res chain seq x y z
N MET A 1 17.76 12.16 -1.14
CA MET A 1 17.08 12.16 -2.45
C MET A 1 15.72 11.51 -2.28
N VAL A 2 14.61 12.20 -2.59
CA VAL A 2 13.26 11.64 -2.52
C VAL A 2 13.02 10.81 -3.77
N GLN A 3 13.11 9.49 -3.66
CA GLN A 3 12.75 8.58 -4.74
C GLN A 3 11.23 8.40 -4.74
N ARG A 4 10.57 8.71 -5.86
CA ARG A 4 9.15 8.42 -6.05
C ARG A 4 9.00 7.05 -6.69
N VAL A 5 8.06 6.26 -6.20
CA VAL A 5 7.81 4.90 -6.64
C VAL A 5 6.36 4.78 -7.10
N LYS A 6 6.13 3.95 -8.10
CA LYS A 6 4.79 3.57 -8.53
C LYS A 6 4.29 2.43 -7.65
N VAL A 7 3.19 2.66 -6.96
CA VAL A 7 2.48 1.67 -6.16
C VAL A 7 1.12 1.40 -6.80
N GLU A 8 0.65 0.19 -6.66
CA GLU A 8 -0.66 -0.29 -7.09
C GLU A 8 -1.41 -0.69 -5.82
N ILE A 9 -2.63 -0.20 -5.64
CA ILE A 9 -3.38 -0.34 -4.39
C ILE A 9 -4.66 -1.10 -4.66
N LYS A 10 -4.59 -2.43 -4.55
CA LYS A 10 -5.74 -3.30 -4.75
C LYS A 10 -6.50 -3.51 -3.46
N GLY A 11 -7.67 -2.87 -3.37
CA GLY A 11 -8.70 -3.24 -2.41
C GLY A 11 -9.39 -4.55 -2.80
N LYS A 12 -10.02 -5.21 -1.82
CA LYS A 12 -10.89 -6.36 -2.09
C LYS A 12 -12.12 -5.97 -2.93
N ASP A 13 -12.65 -4.78 -2.67
CA ASP A 13 -13.81 -4.17 -3.31
C ASP A 13 -13.63 -2.63 -3.28
N GLU A 14 -14.44 -1.87 -4.03
CA GLU A 14 -14.43 -0.40 -4.01
C GLU A 14 -14.59 0.18 -2.59
N PHE A 15 -15.34 -0.51 -1.72
CA PHE A 15 -15.48 -0.12 -0.32
C PHE A 15 -14.13 -0.10 0.42
N TRP A 16 -13.34 -1.15 0.28
CA TRP A 16 -12.03 -1.24 0.94
C TRP A 16 -11.01 -0.29 0.31
N GLY A 17 -11.04 -0.12 -1.02
CA GLY A 17 -10.23 0.90 -1.69
C GLY A 17 -10.52 2.30 -1.15
N ARG A 18 -11.80 2.65 -0.96
CA ARG A 18 -12.19 3.91 -0.33
C ARG A 18 -11.78 3.99 1.13
N ALA A 19 -11.94 2.92 1.91
CA ALA A 19 -11.54 2.88 3.31
C ALA A 19 -10.03 3.14 3.47
N PHE A 20 -9.20 2.55 2.59
CA PHE A 20 -7.77 2.83 2.54
C PHE A 20 -7.48 4.32 2.32
N HIS A 21 -8.15 4.96 1.36
CA HIS A 21 -7.94 6.38 1.09
C HIS A 21 -8.32 7.25 2.29
N VAL A 22 -9.46 6.94 2.93
CA VAL A 22 -9.91 7.66 4.13
C VAL A 22 -8.91 7.52 5.27
N GLU A 23 -8.48 6.30 5.59
CA GLU A 23 -7.49 6.05 6.66
C GLU A 23 -6.14 6.70 6.36
N TRP A 24 -5.73 6.69 5.09
CA TRP A 24 -4.49 7.33 4.66
C TRP A 24 -4.55 8.86 4.80
N GLU A 25 -5.66 9.48 4.40
CA GLU A 25 -5.86 10.93 4.53
C GLU A 25 -6.03 11.36 6.00
N ASP A 26 -6.59 10.50 6.86
CA ASP A 26 -6.72 10.73 8.30
C ASP A 26 -5.36 10.70 9.01
N GLN A 27 -4.56 9.64 8.79
CA GLN A 27 -3.25 9.50 9.43
C GLN A 27 -2.21 10.44 8.82
N PHE A 28 -2.28 10.71 7.51
CA PHE A 28 -1.29 11.49 6.78
C PHE A 28 -1.92 12.55 5.86
N PRO A 29 -2.55 13.60 6.42
CA PRO A 29 -3.22 14.64 5.63
C PRO A 29 -2.26 15.42 4.70
N ASP A 30 -0.97 15.44 5.04
CA ASP A 30 0.07 16.12 4.24
C ASP A 30 0.61 15.24 3.08
N ARG A 31 0.38 13.92 3.11
CA ARG A 31 0.98 12.96 2.16
C ARG A 31 -0.01 12.57 1.07
N LYS A 32 -0.19 13.42 0.07
CA LYS A 32 -1.11 13.11 -1.04
C LYS A 32 -0.52 12.14 -2.06
N LEU A 33 -1.19 11.00 -2.24
CA LEU A 33 -0.92 10.06 -3.33
C LEU A 33 -1.38 10.65 -4.65
N THR A 34 -0.53 10.60 -5.68
CA THR A 34 -0.90 11.07 -7.01
C THR A 34 -1.37 9.89 -7.84
N ALA A 35 -2.64 9.83 -8.23
CA ALA A 35 -3.14 8.79 -9.12
C ALA A 35 -2.48 8.91 -10.51
N ASP A 36 -1.83 7.84 -10.95
CA ASP A 36 -1.16 7.68 -12.26
C ASP A 36 -2.01 6.78 -13.20
N GLY A 37 -3.03 6.09 -12.69
CA GLY A 37 -3.95 5.25 -13.48
C GLY A 37 -5.04 4.58 -12.64
N GLU A 38 -5.73 3.60 -13.23
CA GLU A 38 -6.97 2.96 -12.69
C GLU A 38 -6.78 2.20 -11.36
N ASP A 39 -5.55 1.95 -10.92
CA ASP A 39 -5.24 1.40 -9.60
C ASP A 39 -3.82 1.78 -9.15
N ARG A 40 -3.18 2.71 -9.88
CA ARG A 40 -1.76 3.04 -9.74
C ARG A 40 -1.59 4.43 -9.18
N PHE A 41 -0.73 4.56 -8.19
CA PHE A 41 -0.44 5.79 -7.50
C PHE A 41 1.08 6.01 -7.44
N LEU A 42 1.49 7.27 -7.54
CA LEU A 42 2.84 7.72 -7.27
C LEU A 42 2.94 8.12 -5.80
N ALA A 43 3.78 7.40 -5.08
CA ALA A 43 4.10 7.65 -3.68
C ALA A 43 5.60 7.94 -3.52
N ARG A 44 5.99 8.54 -2.40
CA ARG A 44 7.40 8.56 -2.02
C ARG A 44 7.79 7.18 -1.49
N SER A 45 9.02 6.76 -1.80
CA SER A 45 9.59 5.51 -1.28
C SER A 45 9.58 5.44 0.25
N GLU A 46 9.72 6.57 0.93
CA GLU A 46 9.64 6.68 2.39
C GLU A 46 8.22 6.38 2.92
N TRP A 47 7.18 6.53 2.10
CA TRP A 47 5.79 6.25 2.46
C TRP A 47 5.41 4.80 2.27
N LEU A 48 6.26 3.96 1.65
CA LEU A 48 5.93 2.57 1.37
C LEU A 48 5.58 1.78 2.63
N ASP A 49 6.35 1.95 3.70
CA ASP A 49 6.11 1.24 4.97
C ASP A 49 4.75 1.63 5.56
N ASP A 50 4.45 2.92 5.59
CA ASP A 50 3.17 3.45 6.05
C ASP A 50 2.00 2.98 5.16
N LEU A 51 2.18 2.96 3.84
CA LEU A 51 1.17 2.48 2.89
C LEU A 51 0.91 0.99 3.08
N GLU A 52 1.96 0.18 3.25
CA GLU A 52 1.86 -1.25 3.52
C GLU A 52 1.12 -1.51 4.84
N ARG A 53 1.36 -0.68 5.85
CA ARG A 53 0.67 -0.73 7.14
C ARG A 53 -0.82 -0.39 7.01
N VAL A 54 -1.16 0.76 6.44
CA VAL A 54 -2.56 1.20 6.27
C VAL A 54 -3.34 0.21 5.39
N ALA A 55 -2.68 -0.36 4.38
CA ALA A 55 -3.25 -1.42 3.57
C ALA A 55 -3.58 -2.67 4.37
N ASN A 56 -2.71 -3.07 5.31
CA ASN A 56 -2.96 -4.19 6.20
C ASN A 56 -4.19 -3.94 7.11
N GLU A 57 -4.31 -2.72 7.64
CA GLU A 57 -5.42 -2.30 8.50
C GLU A 57 -6.76 -2.26 7.73
N THR A 58 -6.72 -1.92 6.44
CA THR A 58 -7.90 -1.77 5.56
C THR A 58 -8.13 -2.94 4.61
N PHE A 59 -7.51 -4.10 4.88
CA PHE A 59 -7.62 -5.29 4.02
C PHE A 59 -7.31 -5.03 2.53
N CYS A 60 -6.50 -4.01 2.26
CA CYS A 60 -6.00 -3.65 0.94
C CYS A 60 -4.60 -4.23 0.73
N ARG A 61 -4.15 -4.23 -0.52
CA ARG A 61 -2.80 -4.67 -0.90
C ARG A 61 -2.09 -3.57 -1.66
N VAL A 62 -0.97 -3.13 -1.12
CA VAL A 62 -0.05 -2.23 -1.80
C VAL A 62 1.03 -3.06 -2.48
N MET A 63 1.12 -2.95 -3.80
CA MET A 63 2.11 -3.63 -4.62
C MET A 63 2.96 -2.57 -5.33
N ARG A 64 4.28 -2.67 -5.27
CA ARG A 64 5.12 -1.83 -6.14
C ARG A 64 5.00 -2.32 -7.58
N ALA A 65 4.60 -1.44 -8.50
CA ALA A 65 4.67 -1.75 -9.93
C ALA A 65 6.16 -1.89 -10.32
N PRO A 66 6.53 -2.83 -11.21
CA PRO A 66 7.85 -3.47 -11.19
C PRO A 66 9.01 -2.52 -11.51
N GLU A 67 10.09 -2.61 -10.74
CA GLU A 67 11.37 -3.08 -11.31
C GLU A 67 11.84 -4.47 -10.84
N ASN A 68 11.12 -5.26 -10.01
CA ASN A 68 11.61 -6.62 -9.73
C ASN A 68 10.60 -7.64 -9.16
N PRO A 69 10.42 -8.82 -9.79
CA PRO A 69 9.52 -9.91 -9.35
C PRO A 69 9.97 -10.66 -8.09
N ARG A 70 11.17 -10.37 -7.56
CA ARG A 70 11.81 -11.10 -6.45
C ARG A 70 11.31 -10.72 -5.04
N ARG A 71 10.40 -9.75 -4.92
CA ARG A 71 9.92 -9.24 -3.62
C ARG A 71 8.73 -10.02 -3.03
N ARG A 72 8.30 -11.09 -3.71
CA ARG A 72 7.21 -11.97 -3.32
C ARG A 72 7.47 -12.72 -1.99
N GLU A 73 8.72 -12.84 -1.56
CA GLU A 73 9.09 -13.71 -0.44
C GLU A 73 8.96 -13.06 0.96
N TRP A 74 8.81 -11.73 1.05
CA TRP A 74 8.68 -11.06 2.35
C TRP A 74 7.23 -11.04 2.90
N MET A 75 6.22 -11.04 2.03
CA MET A 75 4.81 -11.02 2.43
C MET A 75 4.30 -12.34 3.02
N SER A 76 4.98 -13.46 2.75
CA SER A 76 4.65 -14.76 3.35
C SER A 76 4.94 -14.82 4.85
N SER A 77 5.87 -13.99 5.35
CA SER A 77 6.25 -14.03 6.77
C SER A 77 5.31 -13.24 7.68
N ILE A 78 4.58 -12.25 7.17
CA ILE A 78 3.69 -11.39 7.97
C ILE A 78 2.31 -12.04 8.12
N LEU A 79 1.81 -12.73 7.08
CA LEU A 79 0.54 -13.48 7.15
C LEU A 79 0.65 -14.80 7.94
N ALA A 80 1.84 -15.39 8.07
CA ALA A 80 2.07 -16.60 8.86
C ALA A 80 2.17 -16.33 10.39
N GLY A 81 2.28 -15.07 10.82
CA GLY A 81 2.49 -14.70 12.23
C GLY A 81 1.21 -14.44 13.04
N ARG A 82 0.04 -14.35 12.42
CA ARG A 82 -1.22 -13.96 13.09
C ARG A 82 -2.20 -15.13 13.18
N GLY A 83 -1.69 -16.27 13.64
CA GLY A 83 -2.43 -17.52 13.84
C GLY A 83 -1.88 -18.31 15.02
N ARG A 84 -1.74 -17.67 16.19
CA ARG A 84 -1.61 -18.39 17.46
C ARG A 84 -1.98 -17.47 18.64
N SER A 85 -3.22 -17.61 19.12
CA SER A 85 -3.65 -17.49 20.51
C SER A 85 -5.03 -18.13 20.63
#